data_AF-A0A2V9U3P3-F1
#
_entry.id   AF-A0A2V9U3P3-F1
#
_cell.length_a   1.000
_cell.length_b   1.000
_cell.length_c   1.000
_cell.angle_alpha   90.00
_cell.angle_beta   90.00
_cell.angle_gamma   90.00
#
_symmetry.space_group_name_H-M   'P 1'
#
loop_
_entity.id
_entity.type
_entity.pdbx_description
1 polymer ?
#
loop_
_entity_poly.entity_id
_entity_poly.type
_entity_poly.pdbx_seq_one_letter_code
_entity_poly.pdbx_strand_id
1 'polypeptide(L)'
;MSNHTDIPFLDLVTLHTELEQELTEVFQKALRTGRFIGGPMVEEFEQAFADLCDAKYAVGVSSGTDALRFALMACGVQPGDVVVTVPNTFIATTEAISQAGAFPEFVDVDERTYNMDPAKLQEYLENQCEMDSSGRLISRRSGRPVTALVPVHLYGQTAD
;
A
#
# COMPACT_ATOMS: atom_id res chain seq x y z
N MET A 1 -40.50 -12.78 -4.62
CA MET A 1 -40.38 -12.05 -3.35
C MET A 1 -39.61 -12.93 -2.38
N SER A 2 -38.27 -12.86 -2.40
CA SER A 2 -37.44 -13.48 -1.37
C SER A 2 -37.23 -12.45 -0.27
N ASN A 3 -38.01 -12.58 0.80
CA ASN A 3 -37.82 -11.86 2.07
C ASN A 3 -36.58 -12.43 2.77
N HIS A 4 -35.41 -11.91 2.44
CA HIS A 4 -34.21 -12.10 3.25
C HIS A 4 -33.76 -10.74 3.76
N THR A 5 -34.05 -10.50 5.03
CA THR A 5 -33.56 -9.34 5.80
C THR A 5 -32.10 -9.58 6.19
N ASP A 6 -31.25 -9.90 5.21
CA ASP A 6 -29.83 -10.14 5.44
C ASP A 6 -29.15 -8.77 5.56
N ILE A 7 -28.47 -8.52 6.68
CA ILE A 7 -27.66 -7.31 6.86
C ILE A 7 -26.33 -7.56 6.13
N PRO A 8 -26.07 -6.88 5.00
CA PRO A 8 -24.83 -7.08 4.27
C PRO A 8 -23.64 -6.54 5.08
N PHE A 9 -22.49 -7.20 4.97
CA PHE A 9 -21.25 -6.71 5.59
C PHE A 9 -20.80 -5.37 4.96
N LEU A 10 -20.99 -5.21 3.64
CA LEU A 10 -20.74 -3.98 2.89
C LEU A 10 -21.72 -3.89 1.72
N ASP A 11 -22.59 -2.87 1.71
CA ASP A 11 -23.55 -2.63 0.64
C ASP A 11 -23.01 -1.61 -0.38
N LEU A 12 -22.48 -2.12 -1.49
CA LEU A 12 -22.01 -1.27 -2.59
C LEU A 12 -23.15 -0.92 -3.57
N VAL A 13 -24.26 -1.66 -3.56
CA VAL A 13 -25.34 -1.47 -4.55
C VAL A 13 -26.09 -0.17 -4.29
N THR A 14 -26.40 0.11 -3.02
CA THR A 14 -27.03 1.38 -2.66
C THR A 14 -26.16 2.57 -3.03
N LEU A 15 -24.86 2.52 -2.71
CA LEU A 15 -23.90 3.58 -3.06
C LEU A 15 -23.81 3.80 -4.58
N HIS A 16 -23.77 2.73 -5.37
CA HIS A 16 -23.71 2.85 -6.83
C HIS A 16 -25.00 3.36 -7.45
N THR A 17 -26.16 3.04 -6.87
CA THR A 17 -27.47 3.47 -7.38
C THR A 17 -27.64 4.98 -7.23
N GLU A 18 -27.17 5.56 -6.12
CA GLU A 18 -27.18 7.02 -5.91
C GLU A 18 -26.30 7.76 -6.92
N LEU A 19 -25.22 7.13 -7.38
CA LEU A 19 -24.23 7.71 -8.30
C LEU A 19 -24.37 7.21 -9.75
N GLU A 20 -25.43 6.46 -10.08
CA GLU A 20 -25.53 5.71 -11.33
C GLU A 20 -25.38 6.61 -12.57
N GLN A 21 -26.04 7.77 -12.56
CA GLN A 21 -25.97 8.70 -13.68
C GLN A 21 -24.55 9.23 -13.89
N GLU A 22 -23.87 9.66 -12.82
CA GLU A 22 -22.50 10.17 -12.89
C GLU A 22 -21.52 9.10 -13.40
N LEU A 23 -21.63 7.87 -12.89
CA LEU A 23 -20.79 6.75 -13.31
C LEU A 23 -21.01 6.38 -14.78
N THR A 24 -22.28 6.30 -15.21
CA THR A 24 -22.62 5.91 -16.59
C THR A 24 -22.23 6.97 -17.61
N GLU A 25 -22.27 8.26 -17.26
CA GLU A 25 -21.79 9.34 -18.11
C GLU A 25 -20.28 9.22 -18.38
N VAL A 26 -19.47 8.85 -17.39
CA VAL A 26 -18.03 8.60 -17.55
C VAL A 26 -17.78 7.44 -18.53
N PHE A 27 -18.51 6.32 -18.37
CA PHE A 27 -18.38 5.18 -19.29
C PHE A 27 -18.76 5.55 -20.72
N GLN A 28 -19.86 6.30 -20.91
CA GLN A 28 -20.26 6.78 -22.23
C GLN A 28 -19.21 7.70 -22.86
N LYS A 29 -18.59 8.59 -22.09
CA LYS A 29 -17.49 9.45 -22.55
C LYS A 29 -16.28 8.62 -23.00
N ALA A 30 -15.91 7.58 -22.24
CA ALA A 30 -14.83 6.68 -22.62
C ALA A 30 -15.15 5.94 -23.94
N LEU A 31 -16.35 5.38 -24.08
CA LEU A 31 -16.79 4.69 -25.30
C LEU A 31 -16.81 5.61 -26.53
N ARG A 32 -17.27 6.86 -26.39
CA ARG A 32 -17.33 7.83 -27.48
C ARG A 32 -15.96 8.31 -27.94
N THR A 33 -14.98 8.36 -27.03
CA THR A 33 -13.63 8.86 -27.33
C THR A 33 -12.63 7.77 -27.70
N GLY A 34 -12.89 6.51 -27.31
CA GLY A 34 -11.98 5.38 -27.52
C GLY A 34 -10.69 5.43 -26.70
N ARG A 35 -10.59 6.36 -25.74
CA ARG A 35 -9.40 6.57 -24.89
C ARG A 35 -9.47 5.68 -23.65
N PHE A 36 -9.12 4.41 -23.81
CA PHE A 36 -9.24 3.41 -22.74
C PHE A 36 -7.98 3.27 -21.86
N ILE A 37 -6.83 3.76 -22.32
CA ILE A 37 -5.55 3.66 -21.60
C ILE A 37 -4.95 5.06 -21.51
N GLY A 38 -4.71 5.52 -20.28
CA GLY A 38 -4.18 6.85 -19.99
C GLY A 38 -5.08 8.00 -20.46
N GLY A 39 -4.47 9.17 -20.64
CA GLY A 39 -5.13 10.36 -21.14
C GLY A 39 -5.87 11.16 -20.06
N PRO A 40 -6.70 12.14 -20.48
CA PRO A 40 -7.17 13.19 -19.58
C PRO A 40 -7.95 12.70 -18.36
N MET A 41 -8.71 11.60 -18.46
CA MET A 41 -9.44 11.07 -17.30
C MET A 41 -8.51 10.57 -16.19
N VAL A 42 -7.35 9.99 -16.56
CA VAL A 42 -6.34 9.54 -15.60
C VAL A 42 -5.59 10.74 -15.04
N GLU A 43 -5.17 11.67 -15.90
CA GLU A 43 -4.46 12.90 -15.49
C GLU A 43 -5.30 13.76 -14.53
N GLU A 44 -6.59 13.94 -14.82
CA GLU A 44 -7.55 14.66 -13.95
C GLU A 44 -7.72 13.96 -12.60
N PHE A 45 -7.83 12.62 -12.59
CA PHE A 45 -7.91 11.84 -11.36
C PHE A 45 -6.61 11.94 -10.53
N GLU A 46 -5.44 11.80 -11.16
CA GLU A 46 -4.15 11.90 -10.48
C GLU A 46 -3.98 13.29 -9.84
N GLN A 47 -4.33 14.37 -10.54
CA GLN A 47 -4.28 15.72 -9.96
C GLN A 47 -5.24 15.86 -8.78
N ALA A 48 -6.50 15.45 -8.93
CA ALA A 48 -7.48 15.56 -7.86
C ALA A 48 -7.12 14.70 -6.63
N PHE A 49 -6.54 13.51 -6.85
CA PHE A 49 -6.13 12.62 -5.77
C PHE A 49 -4.86 13.13 -5.07
N ALA A 50 -3.91 13.71 -5.80
CA ALA A 50 -2.76 14.39 -5.21
C ALA A 50 -3.21 15.53 -4.29
N ASP A 51 -4.15 16.37 -4.75
CA ASP A 51 -4.70 17.47 -3.97
C ASP A 51 -5.45 16.95 -2.72
N LEU A 52 -6.23 15.87 -2.85
CA LEU A 52 -6.93 15.23 -1.72
C LEU A 52 -5.95 14.72 -0.64
N CYS A 53 -4.81 14.17 -1.05
CA CYS A 53 -3.81 13.62 -0.16
C CYS A 53 -2.79 14.65 0.37
N ASP A 54 -2.95 15.94 0.02
CA ASP A 54 -1.94 16.99 0.28
C ASP A 54 -0.54 16.61 -0.22
N ALA A 55 -0.50 15.94 -1.39
CA ALA A 55 0.70 15.47 -2.04
C ALA A 55 0.98 16.28 -3.31
N LYS A 56 2.26 16.38 -3.70
CA LYS A 56 2.65 17.07 -4.93
C LYS A 56 2.32 16.30 -6.21
N TYR A 57 2.27 14.97 -6.13
CA TYR A 57 2.10 14.07 -7.26
C TYR A 57 1.28 12.84 -6.86
N ALA A 58 0.50 12.30 -7.79
CA ALA A 58 -0.08 10.96 -7.72
C ALA A 58 0.18 10.23 -9.04
N VAL A 59 0.32 8.90 -8.98
CA VAL A 59 0.54 8.05 -10.16
C VAL A 59 -0.43 6.88 -10.10
N GLY A 60 -1.34 6.79 -11.06
CA GLY A 60 -2.31 5.73 -11.20
C GLY A 60 -1.66 4.45 -11.72
N VAL A 61 -1.91 3.33 -11.03
CA VAL A 61 -1.41 2.00 -11.38
C VAL A 61 -2.52 0.96 -11.27
N SER A 62 -2.22 -0.29 -11.63
CA SER A 62 -3.24 -1.33 -11.77
C SER A 62 -3.84 -1.83 -10.44
N SER A 63 -3.09 -1.73 -9.33
CA SER A 63 -3.48 -2.24 -8.03
C SER A 63 -2.66 -1.64 -6.89
N GLY A 64 -3.10 -1.84 -5.64
CA GLY A 64 -2.32 -1.48 -4.44
C GLY A 64 -1.01 -2.27 -4.31
N THR A 65 -0.97 -3.52 -4.77
CA THR A 65 0.26 -4.34 -4.80
C THR A 65 1.30 -3.71 -5.73
N ASP A 66 0.89 -3.29 -6.94
CA ASP A 66 1.78 -2.59 -7.89
C ASP A 66 2.22 -1.23 -7.34
N ALA A 67 1.32 -0.49 -6.69
CA ALA A 67 1.65 0.80 -6.08
C ALA A 67 2.78 0.64 -5.06
N LEU A 68 2.65 -0.32 -4.14
CA LEU A 68 3.68 -0.59 -3.13
C LEU A 68 4.98 -1.11 -3.77
N ARG A 69 4.88 -2.04 -4.73
CA ARG A 69 6.05 -2.59 -5.42
C ARG A 69 6.85 -1.50 -6.12
N PHE A 70 6.20 -0.64 -6.89
CA PHE A 70 6.88 0.43 -7.61
C PHE A 70 7.38 1.53 -6.68
N ALA A 71 6.69 1.81 -5.57
CA ALA A 71 7.19 2.71 -4.54
C ALA A 71 8.50 2.20 -3.91
N LEU A 72 8.58 0.90 -3.59
CA LEU A 72 9.80 0.28 -3.06
C LEU A 72 10.96 0.38 -4.07
N MET A 73 10.71 0.07 -5.34
CA MET A 73 11.71 0.21 -6.39
C MET A 73 12.17 1.67 -6.55
N ALA A 74 11.23 2.62 -6.52
CA ALA A 74 11.51 4.04 -6.68
C ALA A 74 12.27 4.65 -5.49
N CYS A 75 12.04 4.17 -4.26
CA CYS A 75 12.76 4.63 -3.07
C CYS A 75 14.14 3.97 -2.89
N GLY A 76 14.54 3.10 -3.83
CA GLY A 76 15.90 2.59 -3.94
C GLY A 76 16.11 1.18 -3.37
N VAL A 77 15.05 0.47 -2.97
CA VAL A 77 15.14 -0.94 -2.54
C VAL A 77 15.72 -1.77 -3.69
N GLN A 78 16.77 -2.54 -3.39
CA GLN A 78 17.44 -3.42 -4.34
C GLN A 78 17.02 -4.89 -4.14
N PRO A 79 17.09 -5.72 -5.19
CA PRO A 79 16.93 -7.16 -5.03
C PRO A 79 17.92 -7.72 -4.01
N GLY A 80 17.41 -8.50 -3.05
CA GLY A 80 18.22 -9.02 -1.94
C GLY A 80 18.21 -8.17 -0.67
N ASP A 81 17.68 -6.96 -0.69
CA ASP A 81 17.50 -6.15 0.51
C ASP A 81 16.41 -6.73 1.42
N VAL A 82 16.39 -6.24 2.66
CA VAL A 82 15.34 -6.45 3.64
C VAL A 82 14.44 -5.23 3.71
N VAL A 83 13.13 -5.48 3.67
CA VAL A 83 12.09 -4.50 3.96
C VAL A 83 11.37 -4.94 5.22
N VAL A 84 11.33 -4.08 6.23
CA VAL A 84 10.69 -4.39 7.52
C VAL A 84 9.21 -4.05 7.46
N THR A 85 8.35 -4.98 7.89
CA THR A 85 6.89 -4.78 7.96
C THR A 85 6.30 -5.59 9.12
N VAL A 86 4.97 -5.75 9.17
CA VAL A 86 4.26 -6.46 10.23
C VAL A 86 3.65 -7.77 9.74
N PRO A 87 3.51 -8.79 10.60
CA PRO A 87 2.86 -10.05 10.22
C PRO A 87 1.33 -9.93 10.18
N ASN A 88 0.74 -9.00 10.94
CA ASN A 88 -0.70 -8.74 10.96
C ASN A 88 -1.10 -7.71 9.90
N THR A 89 -1.18 -8.15 8.64
CA THR A 89 -1.58 -7.33 7.50
C THR A 89 -2.20 -8.18 6.39
N PHE A 90 -2.75 -7.56 5.35
CA PHE A 90 -3.11 -8.26 4.12
C PHE A 90 -1.86 -8.68 3.33
N ILE A 91 -1.91 -9.86 2.72
CA ILE A 91 -0.78 -10.52 2.05
C ILE A 91 -0.12 -9.67 0.95
N ALA A 92 -0.86 -8.76 0.32
CA ALA A 92 -0.32 -7.84 -0.70
C ALA A 92 0.91 -7.06 -0.20
N THR A 93 0.99 -6.78 1.10
CA THR A 93 2.12 -6.07 1.72
C THR A 93 3.44 -6.82 1.50
N THR A 94 3.46 -8.11 1.83
CA THR A 94 4.68 -8.95 1.71
C THR A 94 4.87 -9.48 0.29
N GLU A 95 3.78 -9.64 -0.46
CA GLU A 95 3.83 -9.95 -1.89
C GLU A 95 4.54 -8.84 -2.67
N ALA A 96 4.19 -7.56 -2.44
CA ALA A 96 4.82 -6.43 -3.12
C ALA A 96 6.33 -6.35 -2.83
N ILE A 97 6.73 -6.59 -1.57
CA ILE A 97 8.15 -6.65 -1.16
C ILE A 97 8.87 -7.76 -1.95
N SER A 98 8.27 -8.95 -2.01
CA SER A 98 8.83 -10.11 -2.71
C SER A 98 8.90 -9.88 -4.22
N GLN A 99 7.88 -9.25 -4.82
CA GLN A 99 7.86 -8.90 -6.25
C GLN A 99 8.86 -7.78 -6.62
N ALA A 100 9.25 -6.94 -5.66
CA ALA A 100 10.37 -6.01 -5.80
C ALA A 100 11.75 -6.71 -5.71
N GLY A 101 11.79 -8.01 -5.41
CA GLY A 101 13.02 -8.80 -5.25
C GLY A 101 13.64 -8.71 -3.86
N ALA A 102 13.00 -8.02 -2.92
CA ALA A 102 13.43 -7.89 -1.54
C ALA A 102 12.80 -8.95 -0.65
N PHE A 103 13.19 -8.98 0.62
CA PHE A 103 12.74 -9.95 1.61
C PHE A 103 12.03 -9.27 2.77
N PRO A 104 10.82 -9.70 3.16
CA PRO A 104 10.17 -9.17 4.33
C PRO A 104 10.83 -9.71 5.60
N GLU A 105 11.20 -8.81 6.52
CA GLU A 105 11.41 -9.15 7.93
C GLU A 105 10.31 -8.51 8.77
N PHE A 106 9.96 -9.15 9.88
CA PHE A 106 8.76 -8.80 10.65
C PHE A 106 9.09 -8.20 12.01
N VAL A 107 8.43 -7.10 12.31
CA VAL A 107 8.29 -6.48 13.63
C VAL A 107 6.84 -6.68 14.08
N ASP A 108 6.65 -6.88 15.38
CA ASP A 108 5.32 -7.15 15.94
C ASP A 108 4.44 -5.89 15.96
N VAL A 109 3.16 -6.07 16.27
CA VAL A 109 2.15 -5.00 16.32
C VAL A 109 1.81 -4.60 17.74
N ASP A 110 1.34 -3.35 17.91
CA ASP A 110 0.72 -2.90 19.16
C ASP A 110 -0.66 -3.58 19.27
N GLU A 111 -0.94 -4.24 20.39
CA GLU A 111 -2.17 -5.02 20.59
C GLU A 111 -3.46 -4.17 20.61
N ARG A 112 -3.34 -2.85 20.77
CA ARG A 112 -4.46 -1.91 20.84
C ARG A 112 -4.80 -1.33 19.48
N THR A 113 -3.78 -1.07 18.66
CA THR A 113 -3.96 -0.45 17.32
C THR A 113 -3.90 -1.48 16.19
N TYR A 114 -3.26 -2.63 16.45
CA TYR A 114 -2.92 -3.66 15.47
C TYR A 114 -1.96 -3.19 14.35
N ASN A 115 -1.40 -1.99 14.50
CA ASN A 115 -0.38 -1.42 13.63
C ASN A 115 1.02 -1.73 14.16
N MET A 116 2.06 -1.45 13.38
CA MET A 116 3.45 -1.68 13.78
C MET A 116 3.76 -1.03 15.13
N ASP A 117 4.30 -1.80 16.07
CA ASP A 117 4.70 -1.28 17.39
C ASP A 117 6.04 -0.53 17.26
N PRO A 118 6.09 0.79 17.53
CA PRO A 118 7.32 1.57 17.41
C PRO A 118 8.42 1.13 18.38
N ALA A 119 8.05 0.65 19.58
CA ALA A 119 9.02 0.14 20.55
C ALA A 119 9.63 -1.19 20.08
N LYS A 120 8.83 -2.05 19.44
CA LYS A 120 9.34 -3.28 18.82
C LYS A 120 10.19 -3.01 17.60
N LEU A 121 9.86 -1.98 16.83
CA LEU A 121 10.71 -1.53 15.73
C LEU A 121 12.06 -1.03 16.25
N GLN A 122 12.05 -0.19 17.29
CA GLN A 122 13.28 0.27 17.94
C GLN A 122 14.12 -0.91 18.45
N GLU A 123 13.49 -1.89 19.13
CA GLU A 123 14.16 -3.10 19.62
C GLU A 123 14.81 -3.90 18.47
N TYR A 124 14.12 -4.03 17.34
CA TYR A 124 14.64 -4.69 16.14
C TYR A 124 15.86 -3.94 15.57
N LEU A 125 15.79 -2.62 15.45
CA LEU A 125 16.89 -1.81 14.92
C LEU A 125 18.12 -1.85 15.84
N GLU A 126 17.95 -1.83 17.15
CA GLU A 126 19.05 -1.82 18.12
C GLU A 126 19.69 -3.20 18.31
N ASN A 127 18.88 -4.26 18.37
CA ASN A 127 19.36 -5.58 18.79
C ASN A 127 19.50 -6.57 17.63
N GLN A 128 18.76 -6.39 16.54
CA GLN A 128 18.74 -7.30 15.39
C GLN A 128 19.44 -6.74 14.16
N CYS A 129 19.92 -5.50 14.23
CA CYS A 129 20.69 -4.89 13.15
C CYS A 129 22.09 -4.46 13.61
N GLU A 130 22.96 -4.17 12.65
CA GLU A 130 24.24 -3.52 12.87
C GLU A 130 24.62 -2.63 11.69
N MET A 131 25.49 -1.65 11.92
CA MET A 131 26.04 -0.83 10.84
C MET A 131 27.27 -1.50 10.25
N ASP A 132 27.29 -1.71 8.94
CA ASP A 132 28.49 -2.16 8.25
C ASP A 132 29.53 -1.03 8.13
N SER A 133 30.73 -1.38 7.66
CA SER A 133 31.81 -0.41 7.44
C SER A 133 31.48 0.72 6.44
N SER A 134 30.43 0.55 5.63
CA SER A 134 29.94 1.56 4.69
C SER A 134 28.81 2.42 5.27
N GLY A 135 28.40 2.18 6.52
CA GLY A 135 27.32 2.90 7.17
C GLY A 135 25.93 2.43 6.74
N ARG A 136 25.78 1.20 6.21
CA ARG A 136 24.47 0.62 5.92
C ARG A 136 24.00 -0.22 7.09
N LEU A 137 22.70 -0.15 7.38
CA LEU A 137 22.06 -1.01 8.36
C LEU A 137 21.92 -2.42 7.78
N ILE A 138 22.47 -3.42 8.47
CA ILE A 138 22.45 -4.82 8.06
C ILE A 138 21.66 -5.62 9.10
N SER A 139 20.71 -6.45 8.65
CA SER A 139 20.04 -7.40 9.52
C SER A 139 21.03 -8.50 9.94
N ARG A 140 21.21 -8.68 11.25
CA ARG A 140 22.02 -9.76 11.82
C ARG A 140 21.45 -11.15 11.49
N ARG A 141 20.14 -11.23 11.24
CA ARG A 141 19.44 -12.48 10.92
C ARG A 141 19.80 -13.00 9.52
N SER A 142 19.80 -12.10 8.54
CA SER A 142 19.93 -12.47 7.12
C SER A 142 21.25 -12.05 6.49
N GLY A 143 22.02 -11.18 7.15
CA GLY A 143 23.25 -10.58 6.62
C GLY A 143 22.99 -9.62 5.46
N ARG A 144 21.75 -9.11 5.33
CA ARG A 144 21.29 -8.28 4.20
C ARG A 144 21.07 -6.83 4.63
N PRO A 145 21.23 -5.86 3.71
CA PRO A 145 20.89 -4.47 3.98
C PRO A 145 19.41 -4.32 4.29
N VAL A 146 19.08 -3.62 5.38
CA VAL A 146 17.73 -3.17 5.70
C VAL A 146 17.55 -1.79 5.10
N THR A 147 16.68 -1.65 4.09
CA THR A 147 16.63 -0.43 3.27
C THR A 147 15.30 0.29 3.30
N ALA A 148 14.22 -0.37 3.72
CA ALA A 148 12.91 0.28 3.85
C ALA A 148 12.08 -0.30 4.99
N LEU A 149 11.09 0.50 5.39
CA LEU A 149 10.03 0.14 6.32
C LEU A 149 8.69 0.30 5.60
N VAL A 150 7.79 -0.67 5.77
CA VAL A 150 6.41 -0.62 5.27
C VAL A 150 5.48 -0.79 6.46
N PRO A 151 5.06 0.31 7.12
CA PRO A 151 3.96 0.28 8.06
C PRO A 151 2.64 0.16 7.31
N VAL A 152 1.62 -0.34 7.98
CA VAL A 152 0.28 -0.52 7.42
C VAL A 152 -0.70 0.24 8.29
N HIS A 153 -1.53 1.08 7.67
CA HIS A 153 -2.63 1.75 8.35
C HIS A 153 -3.84 0.82 8.42
N LEU A 154 -3.74 -0.20 9.28
CA LEU A 154 -4.66 -1.33 9.28
C LEU A 154 -6.07 -0.88 9.69
N TYR A 155 -7.09 -1.40 8.99
CA TYR A 155 -8.50 -1.05 9.20
C TYR A 155 -8.82 0.46 9.10
N GLY A 156 -7.98 1.23 8.43
CA GLY A 156 -8.15 2.68 8.28
C GLY A 156 -7.61 3.50 9.47
N GLN A 157 -6.88 2.88 10.39
CA GLN A 157 -6.23 3.56 11.51
C GLN A 157 -4.78 3.88 11.14
N THR A 158 -4.39 5.15 11.24
CA THR A 158 -3.01 5.59 10.98
C THR A 158 -2.02 4.90 11.93
N ALA A 159 -0.87 4.52 11.39
CA ALA A 159 0.23 3.93 12.14
C ALA A 159 1.13 5.06 12.66
N ASP A 160 1.72 4.85 13.84
CA ASP A 160 2.55 5.84 14.54
C ASP A 160 3.97 5.96 13.97
#